data_AF-A0A0G4I1L8-F1
#
_entry.id   AF-A0A0G4I1L8-F1
#
_cell.length_a   1.000
_cell.length_b   1.000
_cell.length_c   1.000
_cell.angle_alpha   90.00
_cell.angle_beta   90.00
_cell.angle_gamma   90.00
#
_symmetry.space_group_name_H-M   'P 1'
#
loop_
_entity.id
_entity.type
_entity.pdbx_description
1 polymer ?
#
loop_
_entity_poly.entity_id
_entity_poly.type
_entity_poly.pdbx_seq_one_letter_code
_entity_poly.pdbx_strand_id
1 'polypeptide(L)'
;MEEVQVMSLEEAAQAISNEDAPITQRMTALFAARYHGGEGAVRALSSGLNASPDNCSILLRHEIAYNLGQVQHPEAVPILRRLLDDPREDEMVRHEAAEGLAAVGTKETYEMIRAHLTDPSVPVRDTVALALMSLEQKHPELKEGREGGMEGPSDGFVSCGCLVAERPVRNPFKEEGGKRGADGEKEAGAKENEGRGNGLLERGSSSSSSTKGAGKEAEKEGGEVFGTVDPMAAEKNVTAADIPRLEAQLKDEGAPLWKRYEALFALRNLASQSPEALRVLGRAMREDRASAVFRHEVAFVLGQLEPKDPEVLESLIECLKSTEEHPMARHEAALALGAVGSEEAVTALRTFLADPELVVAESCVVGLDFCGIAAELPFELRQTVA
;
A
#
# COMPACT_ATOMS: atom_id res chain seq x y z
N MET A 1 35.60 8.88 -0.37
CA MET A 1 34.30 8.20 -0.50
C MET A 1 34.52 6.82 0.07
N GLU A 2 34.02 6.56 1.28
CA GLU A 2 33.92 5.19 1.76
C GLU A 2 32.91 4.49 0.84
N GLU A 3 33.29 3.33 0.29
CA GLU A 3 32.31 2.44 -0.33
C GLU A 3 31.31 2.05 0.75
N VAL A 4 30.04 2.43 0.57
CA VAL A 4 28.97 1.91 1.41
C VAL A 4 28.87 0.42 1.08
N GLN A 5 29.44 -0.41 1.96
CA GLN A 5 29.42 -1.86 1.77
C GLN A 5 27.97 -2.34 1.97
N VAL A 6 27.30 -2.69 0.88
CA VAL A 6 25.96 -3.27 0.90
C VAL A 6 26.05 -4.64 1.57
N MET A 7 25.19 -4.90 2.55
CA MET A 7 25.07 -6.19 3.25
C MET A 7 24.98 -7.33 2.21
N SER A 8 25.81 -8.36 2.36
CA SER A 8 25.79 -9.52 1.46
C SER A 8 24.50 -10.32 1.63
N LEU A 9 24.13 -11.11 0.61
CA LEU A 9 22.95 -12.00 0.68
C LEU A 9 23.05 -13.04 1.79
N GLU A 10 24.27 -13.46 2.16
CA GLU A 10 24.49 -14.38 3.28
C GLU A 10 24.25 -13.70 4.63
N GLU A 11 24.79 -12.49 4.82
CA GLU A 11 24.53 -11.68 6.01
C GLU A 11 23.05 -11.34 6.14
N ALA A 12 22.40 -10.99 5.02
CA ALA A 12 20.97 -10.70 4.98
C ALA A 12 20.14 -11.93 5.38
N ALA A 13 20.42 -13.09 4.79
CA ALA A 13 19.72 -14.33 5.13
C ALA A 13 19.87 -14.68 6.62
N GLN A 14 21.07 -14.54 7.18
CA GLN A 14 21.35 -14.81 8.58
C GLN A 14 20.58 -13.84 9.50
N ALA A 15 20.58 -12.55 9.20
CA ALA A 15 19.87 -11.54 9.96
C ALA A 15 18.35 -11.74 9.90
N ILE A 16 17.77 -11.98 8.73
CA ILE A 16 16.33 -12.20 8.54
C ILE A 16 15.84 -13.42 9.35
N SER A 17 16.63 -14.51 9.36
CA SER A 17 16.29 -15.75 10.08
C SER A 17 16.57 -15.72 11.59
N ASN A 18 17.20 -14.66 12.11
CA ASN A 18 17.53 -14.57 13.53
C ASN A 18 16.30 -14.14 14.35
N GLU A 19 15.64 -15.09 15.01
CA GLU A 19 14.47 -14.84 15.85
C GLU A 19 14.78 -13.97 17.09
N ASP A 20 16.03 -13.97 17.56
CA ASP A 20 16.47 -13.15 18.69
C ASP A 20 16.83 -11.71 18.27
N ALA A 21 16.90 -11.42 16.96
CA ALA A 21 17.24 -10.09 16.46
C ALA A 21 16.03 -9.14 16.53
N PRO A 22 16.24 -7.84 16.84
CA PRO A 22 15.20 -6.83 16.73
C PRO A 22 14.56 -6.80 15.35
N ILE A 23 13.26 -6.56 15.29
CA ILE A 23 12.51 -6.51 14.02
C ILE A 23 13.13 -5.53 13.01
N THR A 24 13.64 -4.39 13.48
CA THR A 24 14.28 -3.36 12.64
C THR A 24 15.53 -3.88 11.92
N GLN A 25 16.35 -4.70 12.59
CA GLN A 25 17.52 -5.32 12.00
C GLN A 25 17.12 -6.32 10.91
N ARG A 26 16.07 -7.11 11.16
CA ARG A 26 15.53 -8.10 10.22
C ARG A 26 14.93 -7.41 8.99
N MET A 27 14.18 -6.33 9.19
CA MET A 27 13.62 -5.49 8.13
C MET A 27 14.69 -4.82 7.26
N THR A 28 15.73 -4.27 7.88
CA THR A 28 16.88 -3.69 7.16
C THR A 28 17.57 -4.72 6.26
N ALA A 29 17.77 -5.93 6.78
CA ALA A 29 18.36 -7.04 6.02
C ALA A 29 17.48 -7.49 4.86
N LEU A 30 16.16 -7.50 5.05
CA LEU A 30 15.17 -7.82 4.04
C LEU A 30 15.20 -6.80 2.87
N PHE A 31 15.25 -5.49 3.15
CA PHE A 31 15.38 -4.47 2.10
C PHE A 31 16.73 -4.57 1.36
N ALA A 32 17.81 -4.87 2.08
CA ALA A 32 19.11 -5.12 1.46
C ALA A 32 19.05 -6.34 0.52
N ALA A 33 18.39 -7.44 0.93
CA ALA A 33 18.21 -8.61 0.08
C ALA A 33 17.42 -8.28 -1.19
N ARG A 34 16.30 -7.54 -1.09
CA ARG A 34 15.53 -7.08 -2.26
C ARG A 34 16.40 -6.30 -3.24
N TYR A 35 17.25 -5.40 -2.75
CA TYR A 35 18.10 -4.57 -3.61
C TYR A 35 19.05 -5.37 -4.50
N HIS A 36 19.52 -6.54 -4.03
CA HIS A 36 20.37 -7.43 -4.84
C HIS A 36 19.60 -8.09 -6.00
N GLY A 37 18.33 -8.44 -5.78
CA GLY A 37 17.50 -9.15 -6.75
C GLY A 37 17.96 -10.58 -7.09
N GLY A 38 17.24 -11.19 -8.04
CA GLY A 38 17.53 -12.54 -8.54
C GLY A 38 17.29 -13.68 -7.54
N GLU A 39 17.68 -14.89 -7.94
CA GLU A 39 17.49 -16.11 -7.14
C GLU A 39 18.14 -16.04 -5.75
N GLY A 40 19.29 -15.40 -5.65
CA GLY A 40 19.99 -15.21 -4.37
C GLY A 40 19.18 -14.39 -3.37
N ALA A 41 18.54 -13.31 -3.83
CA ALA A 41 17.63 -12.51 -3.01
C ALA A 41 16.40 -13.32 -2.57
N VAL A 42 15.79 -14.10 -3.48
CA VAL A 42 14.66 -14.98 -3.14
C VAL A 42 15.04 -15.93 -2.01
N ARG A 43 16.20 -16.60 -2.10
CA ARG A 43 16.67 -17.51 -1.05
C ARG A 43 16.89 -16.78 0.27
N ALA A 44 17.54 -15.61 0.24
CA ALA A 44 17.79 -14.82 1.45
C ALA A 44 16.49 -14.34 2.11
N LEU A 45 15.55 -13.79 1.34
CA LEU A 45 14.23 -13.37 1.84
C LEU A 45 13.46 -14.54 2.45
N SER A 46 13.47 -15.71 1.79
CA SER A 46 12.75 -16.89 2.25
C SER A 46 13.30 -17.51 3.55
N SER A 47 14.50 -17.11 3.99
CA SER A 47 15.11 -17.63 5.22
C SER A 47 14.28 -17.30 6.47
N GLY A 48 13.56 -16.17 6.46
CA GLY A 48 12.68 -15.73 7.56
C GLY A 48 11.36 -16.48 7.65
N LEU A 49 11.00 -17.29 6.64
CA LEU A 49 9.77 -18.07 6.61
C LEU A 49 9.94 -19.49 7.20
N ASN A 50 11.15 -19.83 7.68
CA ASN A 50 11.45 -21.16 8.25
C ASN A 50 10.87 -21.35 9.65
N ALA A 51 10.59 -20.26 10.37
CA ALA A 51 9.91 -20.30 11.67
C ALA A 51 8.47 -20.80 11.52
N SER A 52 7.94 -21.47 12.56
CA SER A 52 6.52 -21.83 12.59
C SER A 52 5.66 -20.56 12.44
N PRO A 53 4.54 -20.58 11.69
CA PRO A 53 3.61 -19.45 11.64
C PRO A 53 3.18 -18.97 13.02
N ASP A 54 3.08 -19.89 14.00
CA ASP A 54 2.69 -19.60 15.38
C ASP A 54 3.75 -18.85 16.22
N ASN A 55 4.97 -18.66 15.71
CA ASN A 55 6.10 -18.09 16.45
C ASN A 55 6.87 -17.03 15.63
N CYS A 56 6.19 -16.35 14.71
CA CYS A 56 6.83 -15.41 13.79
C CYS A 56 6.01 -14.12 13.66
N SER A 57 6.70 -13.00 13.53
CA SER A 57 6.09 -11.68 13.27
C SER A 57 5.27 -11.71 11.98
N ILE A 58 3.97 -11.38 12.07
CA ILE A 58 3.08 -11.22 10.92
C ILE A 58 3.63 -10.13 10.00
N LEU A 59 4.13 -9.03 10.56
CA LEU A 59 4.76 -7.95 9.81
C LEU A 59 5.91 -8.47 8.96
N LEU A 60 6.86 -9.21 9.57
CA LEU A 60 8.00 -9.72 8.82
C LEU A 60 7.59 -10.67 7.70
N ARG A 61 6.63 -11.57 7.96
CA ARG A 61 6.15 -12.53 6.96
C ARG A 61 5.45 -11.81 5.79
N HIS A 62 4.61 -10.82 6.10
CA HIS A 62 3.98 -9.93 5.13
C HIS A 62 5.04 -9.26 4.25
N GLU A 63 6.03 -8.63 4.88
CA GLU A 63 7.11 -7.93 4.18
C GLU A 63 7.98 -8.85 3.34
N ILE A 64 8.23 -10.09 3.79
CA ILE A 64 8.92 -11.09 2.97
C ILE A 64 8.09 -11.41 1.71
N ALA A 65 6.78 -11.62 1.85
CA ALA A 65 5.90 -11.90 0.71
C ALA A 65 5.90 -10.73 -0.29
N TYR A 66 5.80 -9.50 0.22
CA TYR A 66 5.86 -8.28 -0.60
C TYR A 66 7.19 -8.22 -1.36
N ASN A 67 8.31 -8.34 -0.66
CA ASN A 67 9.64 -8.23 -1.28
C ASN A 67 9.93 -9.37 -2.27
N LEU A 68 9.40 -10.58 -2.04
CA LEU A 68 9.45 -11.67 -3.02
C LEU A 68 8.67 -11.32 -4.29
N GLY A 69 7.50 -10.69 -4.17
CA GLY A 69 6.74 -10.14 -5.29
C GLY A 69 7.49 -9.05 -6.04
N GLN A 70 8.09 -8.09 -5.32
CA GLN A 70 8.88 -7.00 -5.89
C GLN A 70 10.14 -7.47 -6.63
N VAL A 71 10.71 -8.63 -6.25
CA VAL A 71 11.84 -9.25 -6.95
C VAL A 71 11.42 -9.86 -8.30
N GLN A 72 10.13 -10.19 -8.47
CA GLN A 72 9.53 -10.75 -9.71
C GLN A 72 10.26 -11.99 -10.28
N HIS A 73 10.93 -12.76 -9.43
CA HIS A 73 11.73 -13.92 -9.86
C HIS A 73 10.91 -15.22 -9.77
N PRO A 74 10.94 -16.12 -10.77
CA PRO A 74 10.13 -17.35 -10.79
C PRO A 74 10.29 -18.26 -9.56
N GLU A 75 11.47 -18.28 -8.96
CA GLU A 75 11.74 -19.05 -7.72
C GLU A 75 10.91 -18.58 -6.51
N ALA A 76 10.34 -17.37 -6.55
CA ALA A 76 9.42 -16.90 -5.52
C ALA A 76 8.04 -17.58 -5.61
N VAL A 77 7.62 -18.04 -6.79
CA VAL A 77 6.28 -18.62 -7.04
C VAL A 77 5.93 -19.77 -6.10
N PRO A 78 6.75 -20.84 -5.94
CA PRO A 78 6.41 -21.92 -5.02
C PRO A 78 6.31 -21.47 -3.56
N ILE A 79 7.06 -20.44 -3.17
CA ILE A 79 7.05 -19.88 -1.80
C ILE A 79 5.76 -19.10 -1.57
N LEU A 80 5.46 -18.14 -2.46
CA LEU A 80 4.24 -17.32 -2.38
C LEU A 80 2.98 -18.17 -2.46
N ARG A 81 2.96 -19.16 -3.36
CA ARG A 81 1.85 -20.13 -3.43
C ARG A 81 1.65 -20.85 -2.09
N ARG A 82 2.72 -21.32 -1.45
CA ARG A 82 2.62 -22.02 -0.17
C ARG A 82 2.01 -21.12 0.92
N LEU A 83 2.37 -19.83 0.94
CA LEU A 83 1.81 -18.86 1.88
C LEU A 83 0.32 -18.65 1.63
N LEU A 84 -0.07 -18.42 0.38
CA LEU A 84 -1.48 -18.26 -0.01
C LEU A 84 -2.32 -19.52 0.24
N ASP A 85 -1.76 -20.72 0.02
CA ASP A 85 -2.45 -22.00 0.20
C ASP A 85 -2.60 -22.43 1.68
N ASP A 86 -1.86 -21.86 2.64
CA ASP A 86 -1.91 -22.29 4.06
C ASP A 86 -3.06 -21.58 4.83
N PRO A 87 -4.11 -22.30 5.24
CA PRO A 87 -5.22 -21.71 5.98
C PRO A 87 -4.86 -21.26 7.40
N ARG A 88 -3.68 -21.64 7.91
CA ARG A 88 -3.15 -21.21 9.22
C ARG A 88 -2.30 -19.94 9.11
N GLU A 89 -1.94 -19.54 7.90
CA GLU A 89 -1.23 -18.30 7.68
C GLU A 89 -2.13 -17.10 7.97
N ASP A 90 -1.55 -15.99 8.43
CA ASP A 90 -2.32 -14.77 8.65
C ASP A 90 -2.86 -14.21 7.32
N GLU A 91 -4.06 -13.61 7.36
CA GLU A 91 -4.68 -13.05 6.15
C GLU A 91 -3.86 -11.92 5.53
N MET A 92 -3.08 -11.19 6.33
CA MET A 92 -2.14 -10.19 5.87
C MET A 92 -1.07 -10.82 4.95
N VAL A 93 -0.47 -11.90 5.40
CA VAL A 93 0.56 -12.60 4.62
C VAL A 93 -0.05 -13.26 3.38
N ARG A 94 -1.28 -13.79 3.48
CA ARG A 94 -1.97 -14.39 2.33
C ARG A 94 -2.32 -13.38 1.25
N HIS A 95 -2.84 -12.19 1.57
CA HIS A 95 -3.13 -11.19 0.53
C HIS A 95 -1.85 -10.77 -0.18
N GLU A 96 -0.78 -10.56 0.57
CA GLU A 96 0.49 -10.11 0.01
C GLU A 96 1.12 -11.20 -0.87
N ALA A 97 0.93 -12.47 -0.50
CA ALA A 97 1.31 -13.58 -1.35
C ALA A 97 0.52 -13.63 -2.67
N ALA A 98 -0.78 -13.33 -2.66
CA ALA A 98 -1.60 -13.25 -3.87
C ALA A 98 -1.14 -12.10 -4.78
N GLU A 99 -0.85 -10.94 -4.21
CA GLU A 99 -0.30 -9.80 -4.95
C GLU A 99 1.10 -10.11 -5.52
N GLY A 100 1.99 -10.70 -4.71
CA GLY A 100 3.31 -11.11 -5.16
C GLY A 100 3.28 -12.12 -6.32
N LEU A 101 2.34 -13.08 -6.30
CA LEU A 101 2.12 -14.00 -7.42
C LEU A 101 1.69 -13.27 -8.69
N ALA A 102 0.88 -12.21 -8.56
CA ALA A 102 0.46 -11.37 -9.69
C ALA A 102 1.58 -10.46 -10.19
N ALA A 103 2.48 -10.03 -9.29
CA ALA A 103 3.69 -9.29 -9.65
C ALA A 103 4.64 -10.13 -10.49
N VAL A 104 4.80 -11.44 -10.19
CA VAL A 104 5.59 -12.36 -11.03
C VAL A 104 4.91 -12.61 -12.39
N GLY A 105 3.59 -12.82 -12.38
CA GLY A 105 2.74 -12.77 -13.57
C GLY A 105 2.98 -13.83 -14.65
N THR A 106 2.84 -15.12 -14.30
CA THR A 106 2.81 -16.21 -15.27
C THR A 106 1.40 -16.79 -15.43
N LYS A 107 1.16 -17.58 -16.47
CA LYS A 107 -0.12 -18.31 -16.63
C LYS A 107 -0.39 -19.24 -15.45
N GLU A 108 0.67 -19.83 -14.89
CA GLU A 108 0.59 -20.68 -13.71
C GLU A 108 0.18 -19.88 -12.47
N THR A 109 0.68 -18.66 -12.29
CA THR A 109 0.29 -17.82 -11.14
C THR A 109 -1.17 -17.37 -11.22
N TYR A 110 -1.72 -17.13 -12.41
CA TYR A 110 -3.14 -16.84 -12.60
C TYR A 110 -4.05 -17.96 -12.05
N GLU A 111 -3.78 -19.23 -12.42
CA GLU A 111 -4.59 -20.36 -11.94
C GLU A 111 -4.42 -20.61 -10.44
N MET A 112 -3.22 -20.37 -9.90
CA MET A 112 -2.98 -20.43 -8.45
C MET A 112 -3.81 -19.40 -7.70
N ILE A 113 -3.77 -18.14 -8.13
CA ILE A 113 -4.54 -17.04 -7.51
C ILE A 113 -6.05 -17.29 -7.65
N ARG A 114 -6.52 -17.75 -8.82
CA ARG A 114 -7.95 -17.99 -9.09
C ARG A 114 -8.57 -18.99 -8.12
N ALA A 115 -7.80 -19.96 -7.62
CA ALA A 115 -8.28 -20.94 -6.66
C ALA A 115 -8.75 -20.31 -5.32
N HIS A 116 -8.37 -19.07 -5.04
CA HIS A 116 -8.64 -18.36 -3.78
C HIS A 116 -9.74 -17.30 -3.87
N LEU A 117 -10.52 -17.26 -4.95
CA LEU A 117 -11.68 -16.37 -5.09
C LEU A 117 -12.74 -16.56 -3.99
N THR A 118 -12.71 -17.70 -3.29
CA THR A 118 -13.60 -18.04 -2.18
C THR A 118 -12.86 -18.18 -0.84
N ASP A 119 -11.67 -17.59 -0.69
CA ASP A 119 -10.96 -17.54 0.61
C ASP A 119 -11.91 -16.98 1.69
N PRO A 120 -11.90 -17.49 2.94
CA PRO A 120 -12.75 -16.97 4.01
C PRO A 120 -12.48 -15.50 4.36
N SER A 121 -11.25 -15.01 4.18
CA SER A 121 -10.84 -13.63 4.45
C SER A 121 -11.33 -12.67 3.35
N VAL A 122 -11.96 -11.57 3.76
CA VAL A 122 -12.36 -10.50 2.83
C VAL A 122 -11.12 -9.85 2.19
N PRO A 123 -10.09 -9.44 2.95
CA PRO A 123 -8.86 -8.92 2.36
C PRO A 123 -8.25 -9.82 1.27
N VAL A 124 -8.14 -11.12 1.54
CA VAL A 124 -7.57 -12.05 0.55
C VAL A 124 -8.42 -12.11 -0.72
N ARG A 125 -9.75 -12.18 -0.60
CA ARG A 125 -10.64 -12.19 -1.79
C ARG A 125 -10.55 -10.90 -2.60
N ASP A 126 -10.50 -9.75 -1.93
CA ASP A 126 -10.38 -8.44 -2.57
C ASP A 126 -9.07 -8.37 -3.38
N THR A 127 -7.96 -8.76 -2.77
CA THR A 127 -6.64 -8.79 -3.44
C THR A 127 -6.59 -9.82 -4.56
N VAL A 128 -7.18 -11.01 -4.39
CA VAL A 128 -7.28 -12.03 -5.46
C VAL A 128 -8.05 -11.47 -6.67
N ALA A 129 -9.18 -10.81 -6.45
CA ALA A 129 -9.95 -10.21 -7.53
C ALA A 129 -9.15 -9.12 -8.26
N LEU A 130 -8.46 -8.24 -7.52
CA LEU A 130 -7.58 -7.21 -8.06
C LEU A 130 -6.43 -7.81 -8.88
N ALA A 131 -5.74 -8.81 -8.32
CA ALA A 131 -4.61 -9.51 -8.92
C ALA A 131 -4.98 -10.18 -10.26
N LEU A 132 -6.12 -10.87 -10.32
CA LEU A 132 -6.59 -11.49 -11.57
C LEU A 132 -6.91 -10.44 -12.64
N MET A 133 -7.52 -9.31 -12.27
CA MET A 133 -7.77 -8.22 -13.21
C MET A 133 -6.47 -7.62 -13.73
N SER A 134 -5.48 -7.39 -12.86
CA SER A 134 -4.16 -6.91 -13.24
C SER A 134 -3.47 -7.84 -14.24
N LEU A 135 -3.50 -9.16 -13.97
CA LEU A 135 -2.95 -10.17 -14.87
C LEU A 135 -3.67 -10.23 -16.22
N GLU A 136 -5.00 -10.16 -16.22
CA GLU A 136 -5.79 -10.14 -17.45
C GLU A 136 -5.57 -8.88 -18.31
N GLN A 137 -5.22 -7.76 -17.69
CA GLN A 137 -4.82 -6.56 -18.42
C GLN A 137 -3.41 -6.70 -19.03
N LYS A 138 -2.47 -7.31 -18.29
CA LYS A 138 -1.09 -7.57 -18.75
C LYS A 138 -1.01 -8.67 -19.81
N HIS A 139 -1.88 -9.67 -19.71
CA HIS A 139 -1.90 -10.88 -20.53
C HIS A 139 -3.33 -11.17 -21.04
N PRO A 140 -3.80 -10.46 -22.09
CA PRO A 140 -5.15 -10.61 -22.61
C PRO A 140 -5.51 -12.06 -23.02
N GLU A 141 -4.53 -12.87 -23.39
CA GLU A 141 -4.68 -14.30 -23.70
C GLU A 141 -5.21 -15.14 -22.53
N LEU A 142 -5.06 -14.67 -21.28
CA LEU A 142 -5.62 -15.34 -20.10
C LEU A 142 -7.15 -15.22 -20.04
N LYS A 143 -7.76 -14.27 -20.75
CA LYS A 143 -9.22 -14.11 -20.84
C LYS A 143 -9.90 -15.19 -21.66
N GLU A 144 -9.17 -15.81 -22.60
CA GLU A 144 -9.75 -16.73 -23.61
C GLU A 144 -9.95 -18.16 -23.09
N GLY A 145 -9.39 -18.52 -21.92
CA GLY A 145 -9.61 -19.82 -21.26
C GLY A 145 -10.97 -19.96 -20.57
N ARG A 146 -11.87 -18.98 -20.76
CA ARG A 146 -13.17 -18.86 -20.09
C ARG A 146 -14.25 -19.73 -20.77
N GLU A 147 -14.01 -21.03 -20.93
CA GLU A 147 -15.11 -21.97 -21.19
C GLU A 147 -15.93 -22.16 -19.90
N GLY A 148 -16.83 -21.21 -19.66
CA GLY A 148 -17.70 -21.16 -18.48
C GLY A 148 -17.87 -19.72 -17.99
N GLY A 149 -18.79 -19.00 -18.63
CA GLY A 149 -19.05 -17.58 -18.35
C GLY A 149 -19.33 -17.31 -16.88
N MET A 150 -18.50 -16.46 -16.28
CA MET A 150 -18.88 -15.67 -15.13
C MET A 150 -18.95 -14.24 -15.64
N GLU A 151 -20.14 -13.75 -15.95
CA GLU A 151 -20.36 -12.32 -15.86
C GLU A 151 -19.85 -11.92 -14.46
N GLY A 152 -18.94 -10.93 -14.38
CA GLY A 152 -18.63 -10.33 -13.08
C GLY A 152 -19.95 -9.95 -12.40
N PRO A 153 -20.04 -9.89 -11.07
CA PRO A 153 -21.32 -9.71 -10.41
C PRO A 153 -21.91 -8.33 -10.74
N SER A 154 -22.62 -8.24 -11.85
CA SER A 154 -23.68 -7.30 -12.12
C SER A 154 -24.94 -7.98 -11.61
N ASP A 155 -25.43 -7.51 -10.46
CA ASP A 155 -26.70 -7.90 -9.85
C ASP A 155 -26.91 -9.40 -9.63
N GLY A 156 -26.42 -9.92 -8.50
CA GLY A 156 -26.65 -11.32 -8.17
C GLY A 156 -26.19 -11.70 -6.78
N PHE A 157 -26.98 -11.35 -5.78
CA PHE A 157 -27.06 -12.05 -4.50
C PHE A 157 -27.03 -13.57 -4.77
N VAL A 158 -25.92 -14.26 -4.44
CA VAL A 158 -25.93 -15.72 -4.41
C VAL A 158 -26.65 -16.12 -3.12
N SER A 159 -27.93 -16.41 -3.28
CA SER A 159 -28.74 -17.12 -2.30
C SER A 159 -28.10 -18.49 -2.02
N CYS A 160 -27.39 -18.59 -0.90
CA CYS A 160 -27.15 -19.86 -0.23
C CYS A 160 -27.99 -19.85 1.06
N GLY A 161 -29.06 -20.66 1.06
CA GLY A 161 -30.07 -20.64 2.12
C GLY A 161 -29.57 -21.28 3.41
N CYS A 162 -29.44 -20.47 4.47
CA CYS A 162 -29.50 -20.85 5.89
C CYS A 162 -29.85 -19.60 6.77
N LEU A 163 -31.15 -19.34 6.93
CA LEU A 163 -31.87 -18.86 8.12
C LEU A 163 -31.47 -17.55 8.88
N VAL A 164 -32.36 -16.54 8.72
CA VAL A 164 -32.92 -15.49 9.64
C VAL A 164 -31.97 -14.43 10.26
N ALA A 165 -32.22 -13.12 10.23
CA ALA A 165 -33.49 -12.38 10.19
C ALA A 165 -33.37 -10.97 9.56
N GLU A 166 -34.43 -10.58 8.87
CA GLU A 166 -34.60 -9.39 8.03
C GLU A 166 -34.90 -8.10 8.80
N ARG A 167 -34.44 -6.96 8.28
CA ARG A 167 -35.21 -5.68 8.26
C ARG A 167 -35.08 -5.03 6.87
N PRO A 168 -36.16 -4.56 6.25
CA PRO A 168 -36.15 -4.12 4.85
C PRO A 168 -35.80 -2.63 4.71
N VAL A 169 -34.92 -2.28 3.76
CA VAL A 169 -34.78 -0.91 3.26
C VAL A 169 -35.33 -0.87 1.83
N ARG A 170 -36.24 0.07 1.58
CA ARG A 170 -36.99 0.23 0.32
C ARG A 170 -36.11 0.80 -0.82
N ASN A 171 -36.38 0.30 -2.02
CA ASN A 171 -35.83 0.66 -3.33
C ASN A 171 -36.11 2.13 -3.73
N PRO A 172 -35.12 2.95 -4.16
CA PRO A 172 -35.32 4.38 -4.43
C PRO A 172 -35.55 4.79 -5.90
N PHE A 173 -35.81 3.88 -6.85
CA PHE A 173 -36.10 4.29 -8.24
C PHE A 173 -37.60 4.31 -8.59
N LYS A 174 -38.24 5.46 -8.34
CA LYS A 174 -39.37 5.99 -9.13
C LYS A 174 -39.38 7.52 -9.02
N GLU A 175 -39.16 8.17 -10.16
CA GLU A 175 -39.38 9.61 -10.34
C GLU A 175 -40.84 9.98 -10.13
N GLU A 176 -41.10 11.17 -9.57
CA GLU A 176 -41.95 12.21 -10.18
C GLU A 176 -41.96 13.51 -9.35
N GLY A 177 -41.55 14.62 -9.97
CA GLY A 177 -42.29 15.89 -9.93
C GLY A 177 -42.08 16.88 -8.76
N GLY A 178 -41.42 18.02 -9.05
CA GLY A 178 -42.08 19.33 -8.90
C GLY A 178 -41.55 20.37 -7.90
N LYS A 179 -40.74 21.30 -8.43
CA LYS A 179 -40.84 22.78 -8.36
C LYS A 179 -40.71 23.60 -7.05
N ARG A 180 -39.89 24.67 -7.21
CA ARG A 180 -39.91 26.04 -6.63
C ARG A 180 -39.34 26.17 -5.21
N GLY A 181 -38.59 27.22 -4.82
CA GLY A 181 -38.13 28.49 -5.40
C GLY A 181 -37.02 29.04 -4.46
N ALA A 182 -36.04 29.81 -4.94
CA ALA A 182 -36.02 31.27 -5.05
C ALA A 182 -35.26 31.96 -3.90
N ASP A 183 -34.42 32.92 -4.30
CA ASP A 183 -33.88 34.09 -3.57
C ASP A 183 -32.77 33.84 -2.51
N GLY A 184 -31.70 34.63 -2.39
CA GLY A 184 -31.28 35.86 -3.06
C GLY A 184 -30.00 36.44 -2.42
N GLU A 185 -29.28 37.26 -3.22
CA GLU A 185 -28.50 38.48 -2.87
C GLU A 185 -27.29 38.43 -1.90
N LYS A 186 -26.09 38.80 -2.38
CA LYS A 186 -25.33 40.08 -2.19
C LYS A 186 -24.56 40.13 -0.84
N GLU A 187 -23.40 40.79 -0.64
CA GLU A 187 -22.53 41.70 -1.37
C GLU A 187 -21.21 41.87 -0.57
N ALA A 188 -20.16 42.33 -1.26
CA ALA A 188 -19.10 43.27 -0.82
C ALA A 188 -18.12 42.95 0.33
N GLY A 189 -16.84 43.29 0.09
CA GLY A 189 -15.89 43.66 1.14
C GLY A 189 -14.41 43.62 0.71
N ALA A 190 -13.88 44.77 0.29
CA ALA A 190 -12.48 44.99 -0.06
C ALA A 190 -11.63 45.49 1.13
N LYS A 191 -10.30 45.54 0.89
CA LYS A 191 -9.20 46.31 1.56
C LYS A 191 -8.38 45.57 2.63
N GLU A 192 -7.08 45.33 2.37
CA GLU A 192 -5.89 46.18 2.72
C GLU A 192 -5.69 46.24 4.25
N ASN A 193 -4.50 46.11 4.86
CA ASN A 193 -3.10 46.05 4.47
C ASN A 193 -2.26 45.74 5.74
N GLU A 194 -1.00 45.35 5.52
CA GLU A 194 0.19 45.64 6.34
C GLU A 194 0.50 44.92 7.67
N GLY A 195 1.70 44.30 7.70
CA GLY A 195 2.51 44.19 8.91
C GLY A 195 3.69 43.21 8.87
N ARG A 196 4.87 43.69 8.40
CA ARG A 196 6.28 43.41 8.83
C ARG A 196 6.68 41.94 9.14
N GLY A 197 7.81 41.36 8.69
CA GLY A 197 9.08 41.87 8.19
C GLY A 197 10.22 40.91 8.64
N ASN A 198 11.27 40.80 7.81
CA ASN A 198 12.57 40.09 8.01
C ASN A 198 12.54 38.55 8.09
N GLY A 199 13.43 37.77 7.46
CA GLY A 199 14.62 38.02 6.65
C GLY A 199 15.58 36.82 6.73
N LEU A 200 16.29 36.51 5.63
CA LEU A 200 17.56 35.72 5.55
C LEU A 200 17.45 34.20 5.88
N LEU A 201 17.93 33.22 5.10
CA LEU A 201 19.10 33.10 4.21
C LEU A 201 18.84 32.05 3.10
N GLU A 202 19.20 32.39 1.86
CA GLU A 202 19.44 31.45 0.76
C GLU A 202 20.86 30.86 0.83
N ARG A 203 21.02 29.62 0.32
CA ARG A 203 22.19 29.02 -0.38
C ARG A 203 21.83 27.54 -0.59
N GLY A 204 21.99 26.91 -1.74
CA GLY A 204 22.59 27.31 -3.01
C GLY A 204 22.86 26.01 -3.78
N SER A 205 22.25 25.89 -4.95
CA SER A 205 22.48 24.84 -5.93
C SER A 205 23.87 25.01 -6.55
N SER A 206 24.60 23.91 -6.75
CA SER A 206 25.64 23.87 -7.78
C SER A 206 25.90 22.45 -8.27
N SER A 207 25.62 22.31 -9.56
CA SER A 207 26.05 21.29 -10.51
C SER A 207 27.58 21.14 -10.61
N SER A 208 28.04 19.93 -10.91
CA SER A 208 29.27 19.73 -11.71
C SER A 208 29.19 18.47 -12.59
N SER A 209 29.53 18.66 -13.86
CA SER A 209 29.74 17.64 -14.92
C SER A 209 31.04 16.84 -14.67
N SER A 210 31.41 15.70 -15.27
CA SER A 210 31.13 15.03 -16.55
C SER A 210 31.72 13.60 -16.46
N THR A 211 31.19 12.62 -17.19
CA THR A 211 31.95 11.81 -18.20
C THR A 211 31.01 10.86 -18.95
N LYS A 212 31.22 10.78 -20.27
CA LYS A 212 30.44 10.04 -21.27
C LYS A 212 30.77 8.55 -21.26
N GLY A 213 29.74 7.71 -21.34
CA GLY A 213 29.80 6.33 -21.83
C GLY A 213 28.55 6.04 -22.64
N ALA A 214 28.69 5.85 -23.95
CA ALA A 214 27.59 5.67 -24.89
C ALA A 214 26.97 4.26 -24.75
N GLY A 215 25.69 4.21 -24.38
CA GLY A 215 24.82 3.04 -24.47
C GLY A 215 23.47 3.49 -24.98
N LYS A 216 22.92 2.80 -25.98
CA LYS A 216 21.65 3.13 -26.64
C LYS A 216 20.50 3.24 -25.62
N GLU A 217 19.97 4.43 -25.47
CA GLU A 217 18.72 4.68 -24.74
C GLU A 217 17.56 4.16 -25.59
N ALA A 218 16.90 3.11 -25.11
CA ALA A 218 15.52 2.83 -25.47
C ALA A 218 14.65 3.67 -24.53
N GLU A 219 13.81 4.52 -25.10
CA GLU A 219 12.84 5.33 -24.36
C GLU A 219 11.93 4.41 -23.52
N LYS A 220 12.08 4.44 -22.19
CA LYS A 220 11.13 3.82 -21.25
C LYS A 220 9.98 4.80 -21.02
N GLU A 221 8.81 4.48 -21.58
CA GLU A 221 7.59 5.21 -21.29
C GLU A 221 7.07 4.91 -19.86
N GLY A 222 7.08 5.91 -18.98
CA GLY A 222 6.04 6.12 -17.95
C GLY A 222 5.93 5.15 -16.76
N GLY A 223 6.96 4.39 -16.38
CA GLY A 223 6.82 3.30 -15.38
C GLY A 223 7.70 3.34 -14.12
N GLU A 224 8.64 4.27 -13.93
CA GLU A 224 9.71 4.07 -12.92
C GLU A 224 9.86 5.22 -11.90
N VAL A 225 8.77 5.87 -11.47
CA VAL A 225 8.89 6.98 -10.50
C VAL A 225 9.12 6.48 -9.08
N PHE A 226 8.52 5.36 -8.69
CA PHE A 226 8.47 4.89 -7.30
C PHE A 226 9.19 3.56 -7.02
N GLY A 227 9.87 2.98 -8.03
CA GLY A 227 10.71 1.78 -7.86
C GLY A 227 9.98 0.55 -7.31
N THR A 228 8.67 0.47 -7.48
CA THR A 228 7.78 -0.58 -6.98
C THR A 228 6.92 -1.13 -8.11
N VAL A 229 6.54 -2.40 -7.99
CA VAL A 229 5.58 -3.06 -8.87
C VAL A 229 4.20 -2.80 -8.29
N ASP A 230 3.43 -1.94 -8.94
CA ASP A 230 2.08 -1.64 -8.50
C ASP A 230 1.13 -2.84 -8.73
N PRO A 231 0.22 -3.16 -7.78
CA PRO A 231 -0.81 -4.18 -7.97
C PRO A 231 -1.68 -3.92 -9.20
N MET A 232 -1.87 -2.65 -9.57
CA MET A 232 -2.68 -2.22 -10.69
C MET A 232 -1.99 -1.10 -11.46
N ALA A 233 -2.06 -1.13 -12.79
CA ALA A 233 -1.52 -0.02 -13.60
C ALA A 233 -2.30 1.27 -13.37
N ALA A 234 -1.61 2.40 -13.29
CA ALA A 234 -2.24 3.72 -13.26
C ALA A 234 -2.98 4.03 -14.57
N GLU A 235 -4.06 4.82 -14.48
CA GLU A 235 -4.71 5.37 -15.67
C GLU A 235 -3.71 6.24 -16.47
N LYS A 236 -3.61 5.98 -17.79
CA LYS A 236 -2.67 6.66 -18.68
C LYS A 236 -3.24 7.97 -19.22
N ASN A 237 -2.36 8.91 -19.57
CA ASN A 237 -2.70 10.21 -20.18
C ASN A 237 -3.59 11.12 -19.32
N VAL A 238 -3.56 10.93 -18.00
CA VAL A 238 -4.26 11.80 -17.03
C VAL A 238 -3.47 13.07 -16.76
N THR A 239 -4.18 14.16 -16.45
CA THR A 239 -3.61 15.45 -16.08
C THR A 239 -4.25 15.99 -14.80
N ALA A 240 -3.75 17.12 -14.27
CA ALA A 240 -4.36 17.78 -13.12
C ALA A 240 -5.85 18.17 -13.35
N ALA A 241 -6.30 18.32 -14.60
CA ALA A 241 -7.70 18.58 -14.91
C ALA A 241 -8.63 17.38 -14.65
N ASP A 242 -8.06 16.16 -14.60
CA ASP A 242 -8.81 14.93 -14.35
C ASP A 242 -9.04 14.64 -12.87
N ILE A 243 -8.38 15.38 -11.96
CA ILE A 243 -8.43 15.13 -10.51
C ILE A 243 -9.87 15.01 -9.97
N PRO A 244 -10.85 15.87 -10.34
CA PRO A 244 -12.22 15.70 -9.85
C PRO A 244 -12.88 14.38 -10.29
N ARG A 245 -12.57 13.90 -11.50
CA ARG A 245 -13.08 12.60 -12.00
C ARG A 245 -12.38 11.45 -11.28
N LEU A 246 -11.07 11.54 -11.10
CA LEU A 246 -10.29 10.54 -10.38
C LEU A 246 -10.72 10.45 -8.92
N GLU A 247 -10.99 11.58 -8.25
CA GLU A 247 -11.56 11.60 -6.89
C GLU A 247 -12.91 10.89 -6.84
N ALA A 248 -13.82 11.19 -7.77
CA ALA A 248 -15.12 10.52 -7.82
C ALA A 248 -14.99 9.00 -8.00
N GLN A 249 -14.06 8.55 -8.86
CA GLN A 249 -13.78 7.12 -9.07
C GLN A 249 -13.12 6.46 -7.85
N LEU A 250 -12.17 7.15 -7.21
CA LEU A 250 -11.46 6.67 -6.02
C LEU A 250 -12.42 6.46 -4.84
N LYS A 251 -13.40 7.36 -4.67
CA LYS A 251 -14.36 7.40 -3.56
C LYS A 251 -15.64 6.61 -3.80
N ASP A 252 -15.80 6.00 -4.99
CA ASP A 252 -16.95 5.15 -5.28
C ASP A 252 -16.79 3.79 -4.60
N GLU A 253 -17.30 3.67 -3.37
CA GLU A 253 -17.29 2.41 -2.59
C GLU A 253 -18.08 1.27 -3.27
N GLY A 254 -18.93 1.58 -4.27
CA GLY A 254 -19.64 0.58 -5.08
C GLY A 254 -18.87 0.15 -6.33
N ALA A 255 -17.78 0.83 -6.69
CA ALA A 255 -16.97 0.47 -7.84
C ALA A 255 -16.09 -0.76 -7.57
N PRO A 256 -15.79 -1.57 -8.61
CA PRO A 256 -14.77 -2.61 -8.51
C PRO A 256 -13.43 -2.04 -8.05
N LEU A 257 -12.77 -2.75 -7.13
CA LEU A 257 -11.54 -2.28 -6.47
C LEU A 257 -10.44 -1.87 -7.45
N TRP A 258 -10.26 -2.62 -8.54
CA TRP A 258 -9.26 -2.32 -9.57
C TRP A 258 -9.45 -0.93 -10.21
N LYS A 259 -10.69 -0.45 -10.38
CA LYS A 259 -10.93 0.93 -10.88
C LYS A 259 -10.48 1.96 -9.85
N ARG A 260 -10.74 1.69 -8.58
CA ARG A 260 -10.32 2.58 -7.48
C ARG A 260 -8.80 2.64 -7.42
N TYR A 261 -8.12 1.50 -7.62
CA TYR A 261 -6.66 1.41 -7.71
C TYR A 261 -6.07 2.13 -8.94
N GLU A 262 -6.70 2.03 -10.12
CA GLU A 262 -6.30 2.82 -11.30
C GLU A 262 -6.31 4.32 -11.00
N ALA A 263 -7.34 4.80 -10.30
CA ALA A 263 -7.44 6.20 -9.87
C ALA A 263 -6.44 6.56 -8.76
N LEU A 264 -6.20 5.65 -7.81
CA LEU A 264 -5.23 5.80 -6.72
C LEU A 264 -3.82 6.05 -7.27
N PHE A 265 -3.34 5.19 -8.16
CA PHE A 265 -2.00 5.33 -8.73
C PHE A 265 -1.91 6.50 -9.72
N ALA A 266 -2.98 6.83 -10.44
CA ALA A 266 -3.05 8.05 -11.24
C ALA A 266 -2.87 9.31 -10.36
N LEU A 267 -3.57 9.38 -9.22
CA LEU A 267 -3.46 10.47 -8.26
C LEU A 267 -2.08 10.52 -7.60
N ARG A 268 -1.49 9.37 -7.23
CA ARG A 268 -0.10 9.28 -6.76
C ARG A 268 0.85 9.92 -7.75
N ASN A 269 0.76 9.52 -9.01
CA ASN A 269 1.67 10.00 -10.06
C ASN A 269 1.50 11.51 -10.32
N LEU A 270 0.31 12.06 -10.07
CA LEU A 270 0.02 13.50 -10.17
C LEU A 270 0.41 14.31 -8.92
N ALA A 271 0.60 13.68 -7.76
CA ALA A 271 0.80 14.37 -6.48
C ALA A 271 2.05 15.28 -6.45
N SER A 272 3.10 14.92 -7.19
CA SER A 272 4.31 15.75 -7.34
C SER A 272 4.05 17.08 -8.07
N GLN A 273 3.00 17.13 -8.90
CA GLN A 273 2.64 18.29 -9.73
C GLN A 273 1.38 19.00 -9.25
N SER A 274 0.59 18.35 -8.40
CA SER A 274 -0.68 18.88 -7.90
C SER A 274 -0.88 18.54 -6.42
N PRO A 275 -0.80 19.53 -5.51
CA PRO A 275 -1.15 19.34 -4.11
C PRO A 275 -2.59 18.86 -3.91
N GLU A 276 -3.49 19.14 -4.85
CA GLU A 276 -4.87 18.67 -4.75
C GLU A 276 -4.96 17.15 -4.89
N ALA A 277 -4.13 16.53 -5.74
CA ALA A 277 -4.10 15.08 -5.85
C ALA A 277 -3.69 14.43 -4.52
N LEU A 278 -2.72 15.03 -3.81
CA LEU A 278 -2.32 14.59 -2.48
C LEU A 278 -3.46 14.72 -1.45
N ARG A 279 -4.22 15.81 -1.49
CA ARG A 279 -5.37 16.01 -0.59
C ARG A 279 -6.51 15.04 -0.86
N VAL A 280 -6.76 14.71 -2.13
CA VAL A 280 -7.73 13.67 -2.50
C VAL A 280 -7.36 12.34 -1.85
N LEU A 281 -6.07 11.96 -1.87
CA LEU A 281 -5.59 10.74 -1.23
C LEU A 281 -5.81 10.78 0.30
N GLY A 282 -5.50 11.90 0.95
CA GLY A 282 -5.79 12.09 2.38
C GLY A 282 -7.28 12.03 2.73
N ARG A 283 -8.16 12.56 1.86
CA ARG A 283 -9.62 12.42 2.00
C ARG A 283 -10.06 10.96 1.85
N ALA A 284 -9.55 10.24 0.86
CA ALA A 284 -9.86 8.82 0.68
C ALA A 284 -9.42 7.99 1.90
N MET A 285 -8.24 8.27 2.46
CA MET A 285 -7.73 7.62 3.67
C MET A 285 -8.68 7.81 4.87
N ARG A 286 -9.28 9.00 4.97
CA ARG A 286 -10.20 9.39 6.06
C ARG A 286 -11.62 8.92 5.84
N GLU A 287 -12.09 8.82 4.61
CA GLU A 287 -13.51 8.62 4.29
C GLU A 287 -13.89 7.19 3.89
N ASP A 288 -12.99 6.41 3.26
CA ASP A 288 -13.32 5.04 2.85
C ASP A 288 -13.61 4.16 4.08
N ARG A 289 -14.70 3.39 4.02
CA ARG A 289 -15.03 2.36 5.03
C ARG A 289 -15.30 1.00 4.39
N ALA A 290 -15.05 0.85 3.10
CA ALA A 290 -15.48 -0.30 2.33
C ALA A 290 -14.42 -1.41 2.27
N SER A 291 -13.13 -1.09 2.26
CA SER A 291 -12.08 -2.11 2.10
C SER A 291 -10.81 -1.78 2.87
N ALA A 292 -10.43 -2.68 3.78
CA ALA A 292 -9.17 -2.59 4.51
C ALA A 292 -7.95 -2.62 3.57
N VAL A 293 -8.02 -3.44 2.51
CA VAL A 293 -6.98 -3.55 1.47
C VAL A 293 -6.82 -2.22 0.72
N PHE A 294 -7.93 -1.57 0.38
CA PHE A 294 -7.87 -0.25 -0.24
C PHE A 294 -7.23 0.80 0.67
N ARG A 295 -7.62 0.85 1.96
CA ARG A 295 -7.06 1.82 2.90
C ARG A 295 -5.59 1.56 3.21
N HIS A 296 -5.20 0.29 3.28
CA HIS A 296 -3.81 -0.14 3.31
C HIS A 296 -3.04 0.46 2.11
N GLU A 297 -3.52 0.27 0.88
CA GLU A 297 -2.84 0.81 -0.30
C GLU A 297 -2.79 2.36 -0.32
N VAL A 298 -3.86 3.02 0.12
CA VAL A 298 -3.86 4.50 0.24
C VAL A 298 -2.78 4.95 1.24
N ALA A 299 -2.62 4.27 2.38
CA ALA A 299 -1.57 4.57 3.33
C ALA A 299 -0.17 4.33 2.75
N PHE A 300 0.03 3.21 2.05
CA PHE A 300 1.28 2.88 1.36
C PHE A 300 1.67 3.98 0.36
N VAL A 301 0.72 4.37 -0.50
CA VAL A 301 0.88 5.45 -1.47
C VAL A 301 1.20 6.78 -0.79
N LEU A 302 0.54 7.12 0.31
CA LEU A 302 0.86 8.32 1.08
C LEU A 302 2.26 8.24 1.69
N GLY A 303 2.70 7.07 2.17
CA GLY A 303 4.07 6.83 2.62
C GLY A 303 5.10 7.11 1.53
N GLN A 304 4.86 6.62 0.31
CA GLN A 304 5.72 6.89 -0.86
C GLN A 304 5.81 8.38 -1.24
N LEU A 305 4.77 9.16 -0.92
CA LEU A 305 4.67 10.58 -1.25
C LEU A 305 5.23 11.50 -0.16
N GLU A 306 5.47 10.98 1.05
CA GLU A 306 6.00 11.70 2.21
C GLU A 306 5.30 13.08 2.42
N PRO A 307 3.96 13.10 2.62
CA PRO A 307 3.17 14.33 2.67
C PRO A 307 3.66 15.30 3.74
N LYS A 308 3.75 16.58 3.36
CA LYS A 308 3.97 17.72 4.29
C LYS A 308 2.68 18.48 4.61
N ASP A 309 1.56 18.11 3.97
CA ASP A 309 0.26 18.73 4.21
C ASP A 309 -0.31 18.23 5.56
N PRO A 310 -0.60 19.11 6.53
CA PRO A 310 -1.07 18.71 7.85
C PRO A 310 -2.38 17.92 7.85
N GLU A 311 -3.30 18.19 6.91
CA GLU A 311 -4.57 17.47 6.85
C GLU A 311 -4.39 16.02 6.39
N VAL A 312 -3.42 15.82 5.49
CA VAL A 312 -3.05 14.50 4.98
C VAL A 312 -2.29 13.72 6.05
N LEU A 313 -1.36 14.37 6.76
CA LEU A 313 -0.69 13.78 7.91
C LEU A 313 -1.69 13.35 9.00
N GLU A 314 -2.67 14.20 9.34
CA GLU A 314 -3.68 13.85 10.33
C GLU A 314 -4.52 12.65 9.88
N SER A 315 -4.75 12.45 8.57
CA SER A 315 -5.47 11.26 8.08
C SER A 315 -4.74 9.94 8.36
N LEU A 316 -3.41 9.92 8.30
CA LEU A 316 -2.59 8.76 8.66
C LEU A 316 -2.59 8.54 10.18
N ILE A 317 -2.45 9.63 10.95
CA ILE A 317 -2.48 9.59 12.41
C ILE A 317 -3.85 9.07 12.93
N GLU A 318 -4.95 9.52 12.33
CA GLU A 318 -6.29 9.03 12.65
C GLU A 318 -6.48 7.55 12.34
N CYS A 319 -5.92 7.06 11.21
CA CYS A 319 -5.94 5.64 10.89
C CYS A 319 -5.21 4.83 11.97
N LEU A 320 -3.97 5.19 12.31
CA LEU A 320 -3.17 4.50 13.32
C LEU A 320 -3.90 4.44 14.68
N LYS A 321 -4.52 5.56 15.09
CA LYS A 321 -5.24 5.70 16.36
C LYS A 321 -6.54 4.90 16.45
N SER A 322 -7.15 4.54 15.32
CA SER A 322 -8.51 3.98 15.30
C SER A 322 -8.50 2.51 15.73
N THR A 323 -9.09 2.19 16.88
CA THR A 323 -9.27 0.80 17.35
C THR A 323 -10.32 0.02 16.56
N GLU A 324 -11.19 0.74 15.84
CA GLU A 324 -12.19 0.14 14.94
C GLU A 324 -11.62 -0.10 13.54
N GLU A 325 -10.36 0.30 13.28
CA GLU A 325 -9.72 0.04 12.01
C GLU A 325 -9.11 -1.35 11.94
N HIS A 326 -9.09 -1.90 10.74
CA HIS A 326 -8.40 -3.15 10.46
C HIS A 326 -6.88 -3.02 10.70
N PRO A 327 -6.22 -3.97 11.38
CA PRO A 327 -4.78 -3.91 11.65
C PRO A 327 -3.92 -3.68 10.39
N MET A 328 -4.31 -4.26 9.25
CA MET A 328 -3.73 -4.03 7.91
C MET A 328 -3.56 -2.53 7.56
N ALA A 329 -4.63 -1.73 7.64
CA ALA A 329 -4.52 -0.31 7.32
C ALA A 329 -3.76 0.49 8.40
N ARG A 330 -3.79 0.03 9.66
CA ARG A 330 -3.11 0.68 10.79
C ARG A 330 -1.60 0.50 10.73
N HIS A 331 -1.11 -0.70 10.42
CA HIS A 331 0.34 -0.95 10.32
C HIS A 331 0.92 -0.16 9.14
N GLU A 332 0.20 -0.09 8.02
CA GLU A 332 0.67 0.63 6.84
C GLU A 332 0.68 2.15 7.10
N ALA A 333 -0.32 2.66 7.83
CA ALA A 333 -0.29 4.03 8.31
C ALA A 333 0.90 4.30 9.25
N ALA A 334 1.29 3.35 10.11
CA ALA A 334 2.49 3.49 10.95
C ALA A 334 3.78 3.52 10.11
N LEU A 335 3.93 2.66 9.10
CA LEU A 335 5.08 2.68 8.20
C LEU A 335 5.14 3.99 7.39
N ALA A 336 3.99 4.46 6.87
CA ALA A 336 3.87 5.72 6.16
C ALA A 336 4.25 6.93 7.04
N LEU A 337 3.82 6.94 8.30
CA LEU A 337 4.23 7.96 9.28
C LEU A 337 5.74 7.94 9.54
N GLY A 338 6.35 6.75 9.58
CA GLY A 338 7.81 6.59 9.65
C GLY A 338 8.53 7.20 8.45
N ALA A 339 8.01 6.99 7.24
CA ALA A 339 8.53 7.61 6.02
C ALA A 339 8.40 9.15 6.04
N VAL A 340 7.29 9.68 6.56
CA VAL A 340 7.08 11.14 6.70
C VAL A 340 8.06 11.76 7.70
N GLY A 341 8.29 11.11 8.84
CA GLY A 341 9.31 11.51 9.82
C GLY A 341 9.13 12.87 10.49
N SER A 342 7.94 13.47 10.47
CA SER A 342 7.66 14.73 11.19
C SER A 342 7.61 14.52 12.72
N GLU A 343 7.72 15.59 13.50
CA GLU A 343 7.60 15.54 14.96
C GLU A 343 6.24 14.97 15.41
N GLU A 344 5.17 15.34 14.71
CA GLU A 344 3.81 14.82 14.96
C GLU A 344 3.73 13.33 14.61
N ALA A 345 4.33 12.90 13.50
CA ALA A 345 4.39 11.50 13.11
C ALA A 345 5.17 10.66 14.15
N VAL A 346 6.36 11.11 14.55
CA VAL A 346 7.18 10.48 15.60
C VAL A 346 6.42 10.40 16.93
N THR A 347 5.69 11.45 17.29
CA THR A 347 4.86 11.46 18.50
C THR A 347 3.73 10.43 18.42
N ALA A 348 3.07 10.32 17.26
CA ALA A 348 2.06 9.30 17.04
C ALA A 348 2.65 7.88 17.15
N LEU A 349 3.76 7.59 16.47
CA LEU A 349 4.42 6.29 16.52
C LEU A 349 4.83 5.88 17.94
N ARG A 350 5.42 6.82 18.72
CA ARG A 350 5.77 6.58 20.13
C ARG A 350 4.56 6.23 21.00
N THR A 351 3.39 6.78 20.67
CA THR A 351 2.15 6.53 21.42
C THR A 351 1.67 5.09 21.26
N PHE A 352 1.95 4.46 20.11
CA PHE A 352 1.44 3.13 19.74
C PHE A 352 2.51 2.03 19.76
N LEU A 353 3.64 2.25 20.43
CA LEU A 353 4.68 1.23 20.63
C LEU A 353 4.23 0.00 21.43
N ALA A 354 3.13 0.12 22.17
CA ALA A 354 2.52 -0.95 22.95
C ALA A 354 1.08 -1.22 22.49
N ASP A 355 0.81 -1.05 21.19
CA ASP A 355 -0.50 -1.38 20.61
C ASP A 355 -0.85 -2.86 20.90
N PRO A 356 -2.12 -3.19 21.21
CA PRO A 356 -2.52 -4.58 21.40
C PRO A 356 -2.37 -5.42 20.13
N GLU A 357 -2.43 -4.81 18.95
CA GLU A 357 -2.14 -5.48 17.68
C GLU A 357 -0.63 -5.48 17.45
N LEU A 358 0.00 -6.65 17.60
CA LEU A 358 1.46 -6.79 17.52
C LEU A 358 2.02 -6.24 16.19
N VAL A 359 1.33 -6.48 15.07
CA VAL A 359 1.72 -5.96 13.75
C VAL A 359 1.79 -4.43 13.72
N VAL A 360 0.89 -3.74 14.43
CA VAL A 360 0.88 -2.27 14.53
C VAL A 360 2.01 -1.79 15.45
N ALA A 361 2.24 -2.47 16.57
CA ALA A 361 3.34 -2.16 17.48
C ALA A 361 4.71 -2.33 16.79
N GLU A 362 4.92 -3.44 16.10
CA GLU A 362 6.13 -3.72 15.31
C GLU A 362 6.33 -2.66 14.21
N SER A 363 5.27 -2.29 13.48
CA SER A 363 5.35 -1.24 12.47
C SER A 363 5.68 0.13 13.05
N CYS A 364 5.22 0.45 14.27
CA CYS A 364 5.66 1.67 14.96
C CYS A 364 7.16 1.65 15.28
N VAL A 365 7.71 0.50 15.70
CA VAL A 365 9.15 0.33 15.95
C VAL A 365 9.94 0.52 14.65
N VAL A 366 9.49 -0.11 13.55
CA VAL A 366 10.11 0.03 12.22
C VAL A 366 10.02 1.47 11.71
N GLY A 367 8.86 2.12 11.84
CA GLY A 367 8.69 3.52 11.45
C GLY A 367 9.62 4.47 12.22
N LEU A 368 9.84 4.24 13.52
CA LEU A 368 10.81 5.03 14.30
C LEU A 368 12.27 4.74 13.93
N ASP A 369 12.57 3.54 13.41
CA ASP A 369 13.89 3.20 12.89
C ASP A 369 14.20 3.96 11.61
N PHE A 370 13.22 4.13 10.72
CA PHE A 370 13.35 4.97 9.52
C PHE A 370 13.70 6.43 9.88
N CYS A 371 13.17 6.93 10.99
CA CYS A 371 13.50 8.26 11.51
C CYS A 371 14.90 8.34 12.18
N GLY A 372 15.60 7.22 12.35
CA GLY A 372 16.87 7.15 13.09
C GLY A 372 16.71 7.23 14.62
N ILE A 373 15.52 6.98 15.14
CA ILE A 373 15.15 7.19 16.55
C ILE A 373 15.05 5.85 17.31
N ALA A 374 14.96 4.71 16.62
CA ALA A 374 14.81 3.40 17.27
C ALA A 374 15.93 3.07 18.28
N ALA A 375 17.15 3.55 18.07
CA ALA A 375 18.26 3.38 19.00
C ALA A 375 18.05 4.06 20.38
N GLU A 376 17.12 5.01 20.47
CA GLU A 376 16.75 5.73 21.69
C GLU A 376 15.67 5.01 22.51
N LEU A 377 14.98 4.02 21.93
CA LEU A 377 13.89 3.31 22.60
C LEU A 377 14.40 2.40 23.73
N PRO A 378 13.63 2.16 24.81
CA PRO A 378 13.92 1.09 25.76
C PRO A 378 14.17 -0.24 25.04
N PHE A 379 15.10 -1.05 25.55
CA PHE A 379 15.49 -2.32 24.92
C PHE A 379 14.29 -3.24 24.72
N GLU A 380 13.37 -3.26 25.69
CA GLU A 380 12.13 -4.03 25.69
C GLU A 380 11.17 -3.63 24.55
N LEU A 381 11.19 -2.35 24.14
CA LEU A 381 10.38 -1.86 23.02
C LEU A 381 11.06 -2.06 21.66
N ARG A 382 12.37 -2.31 21.64
CA ARG A 382 13.10 -2.70 20.41
C ARG A 382 12.97 -4.19 20.13
N GLN A 383 12.81 -4.98 21.20
CA GLN A 383 12.58 -6.40 21.16
C GLN A 383 11.08 -6.69 21.15
N THR A 384 10.29 -6.10 20.24
CA THR A 384 8.94 -6.62 19.97
C THR A 384 9.09 -8.04 19.42
N VAL A 385 9.25 -8.97 20.35
CA VAL A 385 9.38 -10.41 20.21
C VAL A 385 8.32 -10.90 21.19
N ALA A 386 7.27 -11.51 20.65
CA ALA A 386 6.26 -12.17 21.46
C ALA A 386 6.87 -13.37 22.21
#